data_AF-Q4CAV6-F1
#
_entry.id   AF-Q4CAV6-F1
#
_cell.length_a   1.000
_cell.length_b   1.000
_cell.length_c   1.000
_cell.angle_alpha   90.00
_cell.angle_beta   90.00
_cell.angle_gamma   90.00
#
_symmetry.space_group_name_H-M   'P 1'
#
loop_
_entity.id
_entity.type
_entity.pdbx_description
1 polymer ?
#
loop_
_entity_poly.entity_id
_entity_poly.type
_entity_poly.pdbx_seq_one_letter_code
_entity_poly.pdbx_strand_id
1 'polypeptide(L)'
;MLSEPKYTGCCRLAEILEISRHSTNRFLLREQYEPIDLFREVQGNLNLIGGVLSGDDTVIEKHYSQVGKAHLINYYWSGKHQKAIKGINLITLYYTDYDGKSMPINYRLYDPLDNKTKNDYLREMIVEVIKWGVKPSTITTDCWYSSKENLRFFRDKELDFQVGIAKNRQVKVEGGKYQRVEELEIPNNGLIVIIKEFGKVKIFKRTFKHGSCRYYATFLYDESKLMDWKRDDFRELQTIHWGIECYHRALKQLCGLSKFQVRTTKAIVTHIFCSLRAFCQLELMRIKATIESWYSLQRELSLKVAREFILEQLSPTNSLTA
;
A
#
# COMPACT_ATOMS: atom_id res chain seq x y z
N MET A 1 -19.97 6.02 7.70
CA MET A 1 -19.37 4.66 7.58
C MET A 1 -18.16 4.46 8.49
N LEU A 2 -17.23 5.40 8.60
CA LEU A 2 -16.03 5.30 9.47
C LEU A 2 -16.36 4.99 10.95
N SER A 3 -17.45 5.54 11.46
CA SER A 3 -17.97 5.34 12.82
C SER A 3 -18.97 4.18 12.96
N GLU A 4 -19.24 3.40 11.90
CA GLU A 4 -20.23 2.31 11.93
C GLU A 4 -19.53 0.94 12.17
N PRO A 5 -19.71 0.34 13.37
CA PRO A 5 -18.98 -0.86 13.76
C PRO A 5 -19.60 -2.16 13.22
N LYS A 6 -20.91 -2.21 12.94
CA LYS A 6 -21.62 -3.48 12.68
C LYS A 6 -22.11 -3.64 11.25
N TYR A 7 -22.75 -2.64 10.69
CA TYR A 7 -23.41 -2.78 9.39
C TYR A 7 -22.64 -2.06 8.31
N THR A 8 -21.86 -2.83 7.53
CA THR A 8 -21.05 -2.27 6.45
C THR A 8 -21.46 -2.85 5.11
N GLY A 9 -22.22 -2.07 4.33
CA GLY A 9 -22.78 -2.51 3.06
C GLY A 9 -23.61 -1.44 2.36
N CYS A 10 -24.08 -1.76 1.15
CA CYS A 10 -24.87 -0.84 0.32
C CYS A 10 -26.15 -0.36 1.00
N CYS A 11 -26.79 -1.19 1.83
CA CYS A 11 -27.99 -0.80 2.59
C CYS A 11 -27.69 0.32 3.59
N ARG A 12 -26.59 0.19 4.34
CA ARG A 12 -26.22 1.21 5.32
C ARG A 12 -25.76 2.51 4.67
N LEU A 13 -25.04 2.42 3.55
CA LEU A 13 -24.68 3.61 2.77
C LEU A 13 -25.94 4.30 2.22
N ALA A 14 -26.92 3.52 1.77
CA ALA A 14 -28.20 4.03 1.29
C ALA A 14 -28.98 4.76 2.39
N GLU A 15 -29.02 4.23 3.61
CA GLU A 15 -29.61 4.91 4.78
C GLU A 15 -28.90 6.24 5.09
N ILE A 16 -27.57 6.24 5.14
CA ILE A 16 -26.78 7.44 5.48
C ILE A 16 -26.94 8.54 4.42
N LEU A 17 -27.04 8.16 3.15
CA LEU A 17 -27.18 9.11 2.03
C LEU A 17 -28.64 9.40 1.67
N GLU A 18 -29.61 8.79 2.37
CA GLU A 18 -31.05 8.88 2.07
C GLU A 18 -31.40 8.52 0.61
N ILE A 19 -30.72 7.51 0.06
CA ILE A 19 -30.95 7.01 -1.32
C ILE A 19 -31.47 5.57 -1.30
N SER A 20 -32.01 5.11 -2.43
CA SER A 20 -32.41 3.70 -2.55
C SER A 20 -31.19 2.77 -2.59
N ARG A 21 -31.29 1.60 -1.94
CA ARG A 21 -30.29 0.51 -2.04
C ARG A 21 -29.99 0.09 -3.48
N HIS A 22 -30.99 0.19 -4.36
CA HIS A 22 -30.84 -0.11 -5.79
C HIS A 22 -29.96 0.93 -6.49
N SER A 23 -30.01 2.19 -6.06
CA SER A 23 -29.13 3.25 -6.58
C SER A 23 -27.66 2.92 -6.31
N THR A 24 -27.33 2.55 -5.07
CA THR A 24 -25.96 2.17 -4.68
C THR A 24 -25.44 0.98 -5.48
N ASN A 25 -26.28 -0.06 -5.66
CA ASN A 25 -25.87 -1.23 -6.44
C ASN A 25 -25.70 -0.89 -7.94
N ARG A 26 -26.60 -0.06 -8.50
CA ARG A 26 -26.47 0.43 -9.88
C ARG A 26 -25.21 1.25 -10.07
N PHE A 27 -24.85 2.10 -9.10
CA PHE A 27 -23.60 2.85 -9.13
C PHE A 27 -22.39 1.90 -9.23
N LEU A 28 -22.30 0.91 -8.33
CA LEU A 28 -21.19 -0.06 -8.34
C LEU A 28 -21.09 -0.84 -9.66
N LEU A 29 -22.23 -1.15 -10.29
CA LEU A 29 -22.31 -1.88 -11.55
C LEU A 29 -22.22 -0.99 -12.80
N ARG A 30 -22.35 0.34 -12.67
CA ARG A 30 -22.34 1.27 -13.80
C ARG A 30 -20.96 1.88 -13.99
N GLU A 31 -20.38 2.42 -12.93
CA GLU A 31 -19.12 3.15 -13.00
C GLU A 31 -17.96 2.24 -13.42
N GLN A 32 -16.98 2.85 -14.08
CA GLN A 32 -15.75 2.22 -14.55
C GLN A 32 -14.62 3.20 -14.33
N TYR A 33 -14.06 3.18 -13.13
CA TYR A 33 -12.93 4.03 -12.78
C TYR A 33 -11.62 3.36 -13.12
N GLU A 34 -10.68 4.16 -13.58
CA GLU A 34 -9.34 3.74 -13.93
C GLU A 34 -8.30 4.32 -12.96
N PRO A 35 -7.09 3.74 -12.90
CA PRO A 35 -6.03 4.25 -12.04
C PRO A 35 -5.64 5.71 -12.29
N ILE A 36 -5.78 6.20 -13.54
CA ILE A 36 -5.57 7.62 -13.88
C ILE A 36 -6.57 8.54 -13.18
N ASP A 37 -7.79 8.07 -12.88
CA ASP A 37 -8.79 8.88 -12.17
C ASP A 37 -8.39 9.12 -10.73
N LEU A 38 -7.78 8.12 -10.08
CA LEU A 38 -7.17 8.28 -8.75
C LEU A 38 -6.02 9.28 -8.80
N PHE A 39 -5.13 9.15 -9.79
CA PHE A 39 -4.00 10.06 -9.94
C PHE A 39 -4.45 11.51 -10.13
N ARG A 40 -5.46 11.75 -10.98
CA ARG A 40 -6.02 13.08 -11.24
C ARG A 40 -6.54 13.77 -9.98
N GLU A 41 -7.08 13.00 -9.02
CA GLU A 41 -7.56 13.53 -7.75
C GLU A 41 -6.44 14.00 -6.82
N VAL A 42 -5.31 13.29 -6.82
CA VAL A 42 -4.23 13.54 -5.85
C VAL A 42 -3.11 14.43 -6.38
N GLN A 43 -2.88 14.45 -7.70
CA GLN A 43 -1.72 15.12 -8.32
C GLN A 43 -1.57 16.60 -7.92
N GLY A 44 -2.68 17.33 -7.75
CA GLY A 44 -2.66 18.76 -7.39
C GLY A 44 -2.22 19.04 -5.95
N ASN A 45 -2.05 17.99 -5.13
CA ASN A 45 -1.69 18.10 -3.72
C ASN A 45 -0.28 17.55 -3.42
N LEU A 46 0.47 17.17 -4.45
CA LEU A 46 1.79 16.54 -4.35
C LEU A 46 2.81 17.32 -5.17
N ASN A 47 4.04 17.42 -4.67
CA ASN A 47 5.17 17.77 -5.52
C ASN A 47 5.62 16.54 -6.31
N LEU A 48 5.37 16.54 -7.62
CA LEU A 48 5.62 15.39 -8.48
C LEU A 48 7.10 15.17 -8.85
N ILE A 49 8.04 15.98 -8.34
CA ILE A 49 9.46 15.92 -8.68
C ILE A 49 10.29 15.49 -7.47
N GLY A 50 11.20 14.53 -7.70
CA GLY A 50 12.25 14.15 -6.76
C GLY A 50 11.81 13.24 -5.61
N GLY A 51 10.53 12.90 -5.49
CA GLY A 51 10.02 12.04 -4.43
C GLY A 51 10.34 10.55 -4.59
N VAL A 52 9.81 9.76 -3.66
CA VAL A 52 10.06 8.31 -3.54
C VAL A 52 8.81 7.52 -3.92
N LEU A 53 8.94 6.57 -4.83
CA LEU A 53 7.95 5.54 -5.08
C LEU A 53 8.11 4.40 -4.07
N SER A 54 6.99 3.95 -3.50
CA SER A 54 6.91 2.76 -2.65
C SER A 54 5.95 1.77 -3.30
N GLY A 55 6.49 0.63 -3.73
CA GLY A 55 5.73 -0.48 -4.32
C GLY A 55 5.51 -1.59 -3.30
N ASP A 56 4.24 -1.92 -3.03
CA ASP A 56 3.86 -3.05 -2.18
C ASP A 56 2.45 -3.53 -2.55
N ASP A 57 2.06 -4.71 -2.06
CA ASP A 57 0.73 -5.26 -2.25
C ASP A 57 0.06 -5.74 -0.97
N THR A 58 -1.27 -5.84 -1.03
CA THR A 58 -2.05 -6.31 0.09
C THR A 58 -3.17 -7.23 -0.34
N VAL A 59 -3.42 -8.28 0.46
CA VAL A 59 -4.53 -9.20 0.23
C VAL A 59 -5.78 -8.69 0.94
N ILE A 60 -6.85 -8.49 0.18
CA ILE A 60 -8.20 -8.21 0.66
C ILE A 60 -8.88 -9.55 0.95
N GLU A 61 -9.11 -9.85 2.23
CA GLU A 61 -9.62 -11.15 2.67
C GLU A 61 -11.08 -11.37 2.23
N LYS A 62 -11.37 -12.53 1.63
CA LYS A 62 -12.70 -12.92 1.13
C LYS A 62 -13.04 -14.38 1.47
N HIS A 63 -12.91 -14.74 2.74
CA HIS A 63 -13.12 -16.10 3.27
C HIS A 63 -14.42 -16.78 2.79
N TYR A 64 -15.53 -16.03 2.79
CA TYR A 64 -16.86 -16.56 2.43
C TYR A 64 -17.18 -16.48 0.94
N SER A 65 -16.24 -16.00 0.10
CA SER A 65 -16.47 -15.94 -1.34
C SER A 65 -16.23 -17.28 -2.01
N GLN A 66 -16.92 -17.48 -3.13
CA GLN A 66 -16.73 -18.64 -4.00
C GLN A 66 -15.72 -18.25 -5.09
N VAL A 67 -14.62 -19.00 -5.15
CA VAL A 67 -13.63 -18.88 -6.22
C VAL A 67 -14.32 -19.20 -7.56
N GLY A 68 -13.99 -18.47 -8.61
CA GLY A 68 -14.60 -18.63 -9.94
C GLY A 68 -15.86 -17.80 -10.19
N LYS A 69 -16.49 -17.18 -9.17
CA LYS A 69 -17.60 -16.23 -9.38
C LYS A 69 -17.15 -14.85 -9.85
N ALA A 70 -15.95 -14.45 -9.47
CA ALA A 70 -15.24 -13.29 -9.99
C ALA A 70 -13.78 -13.70 -10.17
N HIS A 71 -13.19 -13.45 -11.34
CA HIS A 71 -11.84 -13.92 -11.69
C HIS A 71 -10.74 -13.33 -10.78
N LEU A 72 -10.98 -12.16 -10.19
CA LEU A 72 -10.07 -11.52 -9.22
C LEU A 72 -10.00 -12.26 -7.87
N ILE A 73 -10.95 -13.16 -7.57
CA ILE A 73 -10.97 -13.89 -6.31
C ILE A 73 -10.20 -15.19 -6.47
N ASN A 74 -9.04 -15.26 -5.80
CA ASN A 74 -8.19 -16.44 -5.81
C ASN A 74 -7.52 -16.66 -4.44
N TYR A 75 -6.68 -17.69 -4.35
CA TYR A 75 -5.88 -17.99 -3.17
C TYR A 75 -4.57 -17.20 -3.19
N TYR A 76 -4.32 -16.44 -2.13
CA TYR A 76 -3.09 -15.68 -1.92
C TYR A 76 -2.53 -15.97 -0.54
N TRP A 77 -1.20 -16.03 -0.42
CA TRP A 77 -0.54 -16.14 0.87
C TRP A 77 -0.85 -14.92 1.73
N SER A 78 -1.31 -15.15 2.96
CA SER A 78 -1.48 -14.08 3.95
C SER A 78 -0.46 -14.24 5.07
N GLY A 79 0.41 -13.24 5.22
CA GLY A 79 1.36 -13.19 6.33
C GLY A 79 0.68 -13.18 7.71
N LYS A 80 -0.56 -12.66 7.80
CA LYS A 80 -1.35 -12.65 9.04
C LYS A 80 -1.81 -14.04 9.45
N HIS A 81 -2.25 -14.86 8.49
CA HIS A 81 -2.78 -16.21 8.77
C HIS A 81 -1.75 -17.32 8.56
N GLN A 82 -0.56 -16.98 8.03
CA GLN A 82 0.51 -17.90 7.66
C GLN A 82 0.04 -19.06 6.76
N LYS A 83 -0.93 -18.76 5.88
CA LYS A 83 -1.48 -19.73 4.92
C LYS A 83 -2.07 -19.01 3.72
N ALA A 84 -2.32 -19.77 2.65
CA ALA A 84 -3.12 -19.30 1.54
C ALA A 84 -4.58 -19.07 1.97
N ILE A 85 -5.09 -17.88 1.72
CA ILE A 85 -6.48 -17.49 1.97
C ILE A 85 -7.15 -17.05 0.68
N LYS A 86 -8.48 -17.17 0.62
CA LYS A 86 -9.27 -16.56 -0.44
C LYS A 86 -9.23 -15.05 -0.30
N GLY A 87 -8.93 -14.35 -1.38
CA GLY A 87 -8.89 -12.90 -1.38
C GLY A 87 -8.76 -12.31 -2.77
N ILE A 88 -8.51 -11.00 -2.79
CA ILE A 88 -8.16 -10.23 -3.99
C ILE A 88 -6.83 -9.55 -3.67
N ASN A 89 -5.88 -9.57 -4.60
CA ASN A 89 -4.58 -8.92 -4.40
C ASN A 89 -4.58 -7.51 -5.01
N LEU A 90 -4.34 -6.51 -4.17
CA LEU A 90 -4.25 -5.10 -4.54
C LEU A 90 -2.78 -4.68 -4.49
N ILE A 91 -2.22 -4.37 -5.65
CA ILE A 91 -0.86 -3.82 -5.82
C ILE A 91 -0.99 -2.30 -5.81
N THR A 92 -0.16 -1.60 -5.04
CA THR A 92 -0.19 -0.14 -4.93
C THR A 92 1.18 0.45 -5.28
N LEU A 93 1.15 1.57 -6.01
CA LEU A 93 2.27 2.51 -6.10
C LEU A 93 1.93 3.74 -5.26
N TYR A 94 2.62 3.87 -4.14
CA TYR A 94 2.46 4.96 -3.19
C TYR A 94 3.62 5.94 -3.37
N TYR A 95 3.34 7.22 -3.44
CA TYR A 95 4.35 8.24 -3.67
C TYR A 95 4.45 9.17 -2.48
N THR A 96 5.67 9.38 -2.00
CA THR A 96 6.01 10.37 -0.98
C THR A 96 6.82 11.46 -1.65
N ASP A 97 6.30 12.69 -1.63
CA ASP A 97 6.99 13.84 -2.18
C ASP A 97 8.09 14.35 -1.23
N TYR A 98 8.88 15.31 -1.73
CA TYR A 98 9.98 15.92 -0.96
C TYR A 98 9.51 16.68 0.30
N ASP A 99 8.25 17.14 0.32
CA ASP A 99 7.65 17.81 1.49
C ASP A 99 7.14 16.78 2.54
N GLY A 100 7.27 15.49 2.27
CA GLY A 100 6.78 14.40 3.12
C GLY A 100 5.27 14.10 2.97
N LYS A 101 4.57 14.71 2.01
CA LYS A 101 3.17 14.37 1.70
C LYS A 101 3.15 13.07 0.92
N SER A 102 2.22 12.18 1.26
CA SER A 102 2.22 10.84 0.68
C SER A 102 0.83 10.36 0.30
N MET A 103 0.67 9.82 -0.91
CA MET A 103 -0.62 9.38 -1.46
C MET A 103 -0.46 8.18 -2.40
N PRO A 104 -1.50 7.33 -2.57
CA PRO A 104 -1.51 6.34 -3.63
C PRO A 104 -1.70 7.04 -4.98
N ILE A 105 -0.78 6.83 -5.91
CA ILE A 105 -0.81 7.48 -7.24
C ILE A 105 -1.15 6.50 -8.36
N ASN A 106 -1.03 5.20 -8.13
CA ASN A 106 -1.45 4.15 -9.07
C ASN A 106 -1.78 2.86 -8.30
N TYR A 107 -2.62 2.00 -8.86
CA TYR A 107 -2.95 0.71 -8.29
C TYR A 107 -3.29 -0.33 -9.38
N ARG A 108 -3.17 -1.61 -9.04
CA ARG A 108 -3.64 -2.73 -9.86
C ARG A 108 -4.32 -3.79 -9.00
N LEU A 109 -5.32 -4.43 -9.57
CA LEU A 109 -5.86 -5.68 -9.04
C LEU A 109 -5.22 -6.79 -9.83
N TYR A 110 -4.57 -7.72 -9.14
CA TYR A 110 -3.97 -8.88 -9.82
C TYR A 110 -5.08 -9.72 -10.45
N ASP A 111 -5.01 -9.89 -11.77
CA ASP A 111 -5.90 -10.76 -12.51
C ASP A 111 -5.13 -11.98 -13.05
N PRO A 112 -5.46 -13.21 -12.63
CA PRO A 112 -4.88 -14.42 -13.21
C PRO A 112 -5.05 -14.54 -14.73
N LEU A 113 -6.04 -13.87 -15.32
CA LEU A 113 -6.33 -13.90 -16.75
C LEU A 113 -5.35 -13.04 -17.58
N ASP A 114 -4.68 -12.08 -16.96
CA ASP A 114 -3.77 -11.17 -17.67
C ASP A 114 -2.45 -11.84 -18.08
N ASN A 115 -2.17 -13.07 -17.57
CA ASN A 115 -0.89 -13.75 -17.73
C ASN A 115 0.31 -12.87 -17.31
N LYS A 116 0.08 -11.99 -16.33
CA LYS A 116 1.05 -11.05 -15.77
C LYS A 116 1.37 -11.42 -14.34
N THR A 117 2.63 -11.26 -13.95
CA THR A 117 3.05 -11.32 -12.56
C THR A 117 2.84 -9.97 -11.88
N LYS A 118 2.91 -9.93 -10.54
CA LYS A 118 2.92 -8.66 -9.81
C LYS A 118 4.08 -7.75 -10.21
N ASN A 119 5.21 -8.34 -10.63
CA ASN A 119 6.36 -7.57 -11.11
C ASN A 119 6.03 -6.84 -12.41
N ASP A 120 5.29 -7.49 -13.32
CA ASP A 120 4.83 -6.86 -14.56
C ASP A 120 3.92 -5.66 -14.26
N TYR A 121 2.93 -5.84 -13.40
CA TYR A 121 2.07 -4.74 -12.96
C TYR A 121 2.85 -3.59 -12.33
N LEU A 122 3.82 -3.86 -11.46
CA LEU A 122 4.63 -2.82 -10.84
C LEU A 122 5.40 -2.00 -11.90
N ARG A 123 6.02 -2.68 -12.87
CA ARG A 123 6.76 -2.01 -13.96
C ARG A 123 5.84 -1.15 -14.82
N GLU A 124 4.67 -1.67 -15.19
CA GLU A 124 3.65 -0.92 -15.94
C GLU A 124 3.20 0.33 -15.17
N MET A 125 2.89 0.18 -13.88
CA MET A 125 2.47 1.28 -13.02
C MET A 125 3.54 2.38 -12.93
N ILE A 126 4.82 2.02 -12.87
CA ILE A 126 5.95 2.97 -12.86
C ILE A 126 6.06 3.71 -14.20
N VAL A 127 5.98 2.99 -15.33
CA VAL A 127 6.01 3.61 -16.67
C VAL A 127 4.87 4.62 -16.83
N GLU A 128 3.67 4.25 -16.37
CA GLU A 128 2.49 5.11 -16.46
C GLU A 128 2.61 6.38 -15.64
N VAL A 129 2.99 6.31 -14.36
CA VAL A 129 3.08 7.52 -13.53
C VAL A 129 4.16 8.47 -14.04
N ILE A 130 5.25 7.94 -14.59
CA ILE A 130 6.29 8.74 -15.26
C ILE A 130 5.68 9.44 -16.48
N LYS A 131 4.92 8.71 -17.31
CA LYS A 131 4.20 9.29 -18.45
C LYS A 131 3.15 10.33 -18.04
N TRP A 132 2.54 10.18 -16.86
CA TRP A 132 1.58 11.14 -16.30
C TRP A 132 2.24 12.38 -15.68
N GLY A 133 3.58 12.44 -15.66
CA GLY A 133 4.34 13.62 -15.25
C GLY A 133 5.06 13.50 -13.90
N VAL A 134 4.96 12.34 -13.22
CA VAL A 134 5.73 12.08 -12.00
C VAL A 134 7.19 11.88 -12.37
N LYS A 135 8.11 12.56 -11.69
CA LYS A 135 9.56 12.44 -11.86
C LYS A 135 10.18 11.99 -10.54
N PRO A 136 9.97 10.73 -10.13
CA PRO A 136 10.52 10.23 -8.88
C PRO A 136 12.04 10.07 -8.99
N SER A 137 12.73 10.22 -7.87
CA SER A 137 14.19 9.98 -7.78
C SER A 137 14.50 8.55 -7.38
N THR A 138 13.65 7.97 -6.53
CA THR A 138 13.95 6.71 -5.82
C THR A 138 12.74 5.79 -5.82
N ILE A 139 12.99 4.48 -5.80
CA ILE A 139 11.98 3.45 -5.55
C ILE A 139 12.34 2.53 -4.38
N THR A 140 11.34 2.18 -3.59
CA THR A 140 11.44 1.23 -2.48
C THR A 140 10.41 0.12 -2.64
N THR A 141 10.80 -1.12 -2.34
CA THR A 141 9.90 -2.27 -2.39
C THR A 141 10.26 -3.30 -1.33
N ASP A 142 9.34 -4.23 -1.08
CA ASP A 142 9.64 -5.45 -0.34
C ASP A 142 10.55 -6.42 -1.13
N CYS A 143 10.82 -7.60 -0.56
CA CYS A 143 11.67 -8.59 -1.21
C CYS A 143 11.02 -9.35 -2.37
N TRP A 144 9.69 -9.34 -2.48
CA TRP A 144 8.96 -10.00 -3.57
C TRP A 144 9.24 -9.32 -4.92
N TYR A 145 9.43 -8.00 -4.91
CA TYR A 145 9.73 -7.20 -6.10
C TYR A 145 11.23 -7.08 -6.43
N SER A 146 12.08 -7.90 -5.80
CA SER A 146 13.54 -7.86 -5.96
C SER A 146 14.09 -8.70 -7.12
N SER A 147 13.26 -9.05 -8.10
CA SER A 147 13.71 -9.82 -9.27
C SER A 147 14.84 -9.09 -9.99
N LYS A 148 15.79 -9.81 -10.60
CA LYS A 148 16.89 -9.16 -11.36
C LYS A 148 16.36 -8.26 -12.47
N GLU A 149 15.25 -8.67 -13.09
CA GLU A 149 14.58 -7.90 -14.12
C GLU A 149 14.04 -6.57 -13.59
N ASN A 150 13.45 -6.55 -12.38
CA ASN A 150 13.05 -5.31 -11.74
C ASN A 150 14.23 -4.43 -11.37
N LEU A 151 15.32 -4.99 -10.82
CA LEU A 151 16.50 -4.19 -10.49
C LEU A 151 17.06 -3.48 -11.72
N ARG A 152 17.16 -4.21 -12.86
CA ARG A 152 17.56 -3.61 -14.14
C ARG A 152 16.55 -2.57 -14.61
N PHE A 153 15.26 -2.87 -14.55
CA PHE A 153 14.22 -1.93 -14.93
C PHE A 153 14.26 -0.63 -14.10
N PHE A 154 14.47 -0.70 -12.78
CA PHE A 154 14.61 0.50 -11.94
C PHE A 154 15.81 1.34 -12.36
N ARG A 155 16.94 0.69 -12.63
CA ARG A 155 18.11 1.35 -13.22
C ARG A 155 17.72 1.98 -14.57
N ASP A 156 17.15 1.24 -15.50
CA ASP A 156 16.77 1.76 -16.83
C ASP A 156 15.78 2.95 -16.78
N LYS A 157 15.05 3.11 -15.67
CA LYS A 157 14.18 4.27 -15.40
C LYS A 157 14.85 5.40 -14.61
N GLU A 158 16.16 5.34 -14.48
CA GLU A 158 17.00 6.31 -13.76
C GLU A 158 16.57 6.47 -12.29
N LEU A 159 16.07 5.39 -11.69
CA LEU A 159 15.67 5.37 -10.29
C LEU A 159 16.80 4.80 -9.44
N ASP A 160 17.20 5.56 -8.44
CA ASP A 160 17.86 5.01 -7.26
C ASP A 160 16.90 4.04 -6.58
N PHE A 161 17.41 3.06 -5.84
CA PHE A 161 16.51 2.15 -5.14
C PHE A 161 17.02 1.63 -3.80
N GLN A 162 16.06 1.30 -2.94
CA GLN A 162 16.28 0.50 -1.74
C GLN A 162 15.19 -0.56 -1.64
N VAL A 163 15.56 -1.80 -1.98
CA VAL A 163 14.61 -2.91 -2.08
C VAL A 163 14.96 -4.02 -1.10
N GLY A 164 13.95 -4.66 -0.50
CA GLY A 164 14.17 -5.90 0.23
C GLY A 164 14.79 -6.95 -0.70
N ILE A 165 15.59 -7.87 -0.17
CA ILE A 165 16.10 -9.01 -0.93
C ILE A 165 15.93 -10.30 -0.13
N ALA A 166 15.72 -11.40 -0.85
CA ALA A 166 15.63 -12.72 -0.23
C ALA A 166 16.96 -13.10 0.44
N LYS A 167 16.89 -13.77 1.59
CA LYS A 167 18.05 -14.18 2.40
C LYS A 167 19.05 -15.09 1.67
N ASN A 168 18.58 -15.82 0.66
CA ASN A 168 19.37 -16.70 -0.20
C ASN A 168 19.89 -16.00 -1.48
N ARG A 169 19.72 -14.68 -1.61
CA ARG A 169 20.25 -13.91 -2.74
C ARG A 169 21.77 -14.08 -2.83
N GLN A 170 22.25 -14.45 -4.01
CA GLN A 170 23.67 -14.63 -4.30
C GLN A 170 24.36 -13.28 -4.51
N VAL A 171 25.37 -13.01 -3.70
CA VAL A 171 26.18 -11.79 -3.70
C VAL A 171 27.65 -12.13 -3.51
N LYS A 172 28.55 -11.28 -3.97
CA LYS A 172 29.99 -11.40 -3.68
C LYS A 172 30.56 -10.08 -3.18
N VAL A 173 31.43 -10.14 -2.18
CA VAL A 173 32.34 -9.01 -1.89
C VAL A 173 33.42 -8.99 -2.98
N GLU A 174 33.99 -7.82 -3.27
CA GLU A 174 35.06 -7.69 -4.25
C GLU A 174 36.24 -8.63 -3.93
N GLY A 175 36.77 -9.32 -4.94
CA GLY A 175 37.77 -10.39 -4.76
C GLY A 175 37.26 -11.70 -4.15
N GLY A 176 36.00 -11.75 -3.69
CA GLY A 176 35.39 -12.91 -3.05
C GLY A 176 34.61 -13.83 -4.00
N LYS A 177 34.10 -14.94 -3.43
CA LYS A 177 33.18 -15.87 -4.10
C LYS A 177 31.72 -15.45 -3.89
N TYR A 178 30.83 -15.94 -4.75
CA TYR A 178 29.40 -15.79 -4.54
C TYR A 178 28.95 -16.65 -3.36
N GLN A 179 28.18 -16.03 -2.46
CA GLN A 179 27.57 -16.66 -1.29
C GLN A 179 26.21 -16.03 -1.00
N ARG A 180 25.44 -16.64 -0.09
CA ARG A 180 24.11 -16.10 0.27
C ARG A 180 24.29 -14.86 1.14
N VAL A 181 23.41 -13.88 0.96
CA VAL A 181 23.46 -12.65 1.76
C VAL A 181 23.32 -12.92 3.28
N GLU A 182 22.62 -13.98 3.68
CA GLU A 182 22.49 -14.33 5.10
C GLU A 182 23.77 -14.93 5.72
N GLU A 183 24.71 -15.36 4.89
CA GLU A 183 26.02 -15.89 5.31
C GLU A 183 27.06 -14.77 5.46
N LEU A 184 26.75 -13.55 5.00
CA LEU A 184 27.63 -12.40 5.13
C LEU A 184 27.55 -11.77 6.52
N GLU A 185 28.71 -11.38 7.03
CA GLU A 185 28.81 -10.44 8.13
C GLU A 185 28.62 -9.02 7.58
N ILE A 186 27.45 -8.42 7.87
CA ILE A 186 27.06 -7.09 7.35
C ILE A 186 27.20 -6.06 8.47
N PRO A 187 28.13 -5.10 8.37
CA PRO A 187 28.26 -4.01 9.35
C PRO A 187 27.01 -3.14 9.43
N ASN A 188 26.87 -2.40 10.53
CA ASN A 188 25.73 -1.49 10.74
C ASN A 188 25.58 -0.42 9.63
N ASN A 189 26.70 0.03 9.07
CA ASN A 189 26.74 1.01 7.97
C ASN A 189 26.63 0.37 6.59
N GLY A 190 26.28 -0.91 6.52
CA GLY A 190 26.12 -1.67 5.29
C GLY A 190 27.44 -2.22 4.72
N LEU A 191 27.31 -3.05 3.70
CA LEU A 191 28.42 -3.73 3.03
C LEU A 191 28.29 -3.60 1.51
N ILE A 192 29.35 -3.16 0.85
CA ILE A 192 29.40 -3.12 -0.62
C ILE A 192 29.59 -4.53 -1.16
N VAL A 193 28.70 -4.93 -2.07
CA VAL A 193 28.74 -6.24 -2.73
C VAL A 193 28.35 -6.11 -4.20
N ILE A 194 28.57 -7.17 -4.96
CA ILE A 194 28.13 -7.31 -6.34
C ILE A 194 27.02 -8.36 -6.40
N ILE A 195 25.84 -7.96 -6.90
CA ILE A 195 24.76 -8.88 -7.27
C ILE A 195 25.06 -9.42 -8.68
N LYS A 196 24.99 -10.75 -8.84
CA LYS A 196 25.19 -11.43 -10.14
C LYS A 196 24.24 -10.87 -11.20
N GLU A 197 24.76 -10.52 -12.38
CA GLU A 197 24.01 -9.97 -13.53
C GLU A 197 23.26 -8.65 -13.25
N PHE A 198 23.71 -7.90 -12.23
CA PHE A 198 23.23 -6.55 -11.97
C PHE A 198 24.37 -5.57 -11.74
N GLY A 199 25.24 -5.82 -10.76
CA GLY A 199 26.37 -4.92 -10.44
C GLY A 199 26.49 -4.59 -8.95
N LYS A 200 27.25 -3.54 -8.66
CA LYS A 200 27.58 -3.06 -7.31
C LYS A 200 26.34 -2.49 -6.61
N VAL A 201 26.15 -2.86 -5.34
CA VAL A 201 25.12 -2.34 -4.43
C VAL A 201 25.67 -2.28 -3.02
N LYS A 202 24.99 -1.56 -2.13
CA LYS A 202 25.23 -1.61 -0.69
C LYS A 202 24.14 -2.41 0.00
N ILE A 203 24.51 -3.44 0.75
CA ILE A 203 23.57 -4.27 1.49
C ILE A 203 23.45 -3.78 2.93
N PHE A 204 22.22 -3.70 3.41
CA PHE A 204 21.89 -3.46 4.81
C PHE A 204 21.14 -4.64 5.41
N LYS A 205 21.40 -4.89 6.70
CA LYS A 205 20.73 -5.91 7.50
C LYS A 205 19.89 -5.25 8.59
N ARG A 206 18.63 -5.64 8.71
CA ARG A 206 17.73 -5.26 9.80
C ARG A 206 17.37 -6.48 10.62
N THR A 207 17.75 -6.49 11.90
CA THR A 207 17.39 -7.51 12.88
C THR A 207 16.18 -7.06 13.68
N PHE A 208 15.16 -7.92 13.78
CA PHE A 208 13.96 -7.67 14.57
C PHE A 208 14.10 -8.26 15.99
N LYS A 209 13.27 -7.78 16.94
CA LYS A 209 13.31 -8.21 18.35
C LYS A 209 13.20 -9.73 18.55
N HIS A 210 12.52 -10.43 17.65
CA HIS A 210 12.31 -11.88 17.67
C HIS A 210 13.41 -12.65 16.89
N GLY A 211 14.55 -12.02 16.60
CA GLY A 211 15.70 -12.64 15.94
C GLY A 211 15.61 -12.77 14.42
N SER A 212 14.44 -12.54 13.80
CA SER A 212 14.36 -12.56 12.34
C SER A 212 15.19 -11.42 11.72
N CYS A 213 15.75 -11.69 10.54
CA CYS A 213 16.55 -10.74 9.79
C CYS A 213 15.90 -10.46 8.43
N ARG A 214 15.87 -9.19 8.03
CA ARG A 214 15.57 -8.77 6.66
C ARG A 214 16.81 -8.10 6.06
N TYR A 215 17.01 -8.35 4.79
CA TYR A 215 18.14 -7.83 4.02
C TYR A 215 17.61 -6.90 2.95
N TYR A 216 18.37 -5.84 2.66
CA TYR A 216 18.00 -4.83 1.69
C TYR A 216 19.20 -4.51 0.81
N ALA A 217 18.95 -4.29 -0.48
CA ALA A 217 19.94 -3.79 -1.42
C ALA A 217 19.62 -2.34 -1.76
N THR A 218 20.60 -1.47 -1.57
CA THR A 218 20.58 -0.07 -1.95
C THR A 218 21.48 0.14 -3.16
N PHE A 219 20.96 0.80 -4.18
CA PHE A 219 21.68 1.22 -5.37
C PHE A 219 21.47 2.72 -5.56
N LEU A 220 22.56 3.44 -5.76
CA LEU A 220 22.55 4.82 -6.21
C LEU A 220 23.40 4.93 -7.46
N TYR A 221 23.02 5.81 -8.39
CA TYR A 221 23.82 6.11 -9.58
C TYR A 221 25.17 6.74 -9.25
N ASP A 222 25.17 7.62 -8.25
CA ASP A 222 26.37 8.25 -7.74
C ASP A 222 27.12 7.28 -6.82
N GLU A 223 28.20 6.69 -7.33
CA GLU A 223 29.02 5.75 -6.56
C GLU A 223 29.60 6.39 -5.30
N SER A 224 29.94 7.68 -5.32
CA SER A 224 30.48 8.36 -4.14
C SER A 224 29.43 8.43 -3.02
N LYS A 225 28.20 8.81 -3.37
CA LYS A 225 27.06 8.78 -2.44
C LYS A 225 26.75 7.37 -1.96
N LEU A 226 26.84 6.36 -2.81
CA LEU A 226 26.62 4.97 -2.41
C LEU A 226 27.64 4.53 -1.36
N MET A 227 28.91 4.91 -1.53
CA MET A 227 29.96 4.60 -0.56
C MET A 227 29.69 5.29 0.78
N ASP A 228 29.26 6.55 0.75
CA ASP A 228 28.95 7.35 1.95
C ASP A 228 27.58 7.04 2.58
N TRP A 229 26.70 6.33 1.88
CA TRP A 229 25.35 5.98 2.33
C TRP A 229 25.38 5.15 3.62
N LYS A 230 24.90 5.71 4.74
CA LYS A 230 25.01 5.11 6.06
C LYS A 230 23.68 4.53 6.51
N ARG A 231 23.70 4.01 7.75
CA ARG A 231 22.53 3.42 8.40
C ARG A 231 21.35 4.40 8.50
N ASP A 232 21.62 5.67 8.70
CA ASP A 232 20.56 6.66 8.91
C ASP A 232 19.85 7.00 7.59
N ASP A 233 20.59 7.17 6.49
CA ASP A 233 20.01 7.32 5.15
C ASP A 233 19.16 6.09 4.76
N PHE A 234 19.68 4.89 5.05
CA PHE A 234 18.93 3.64 4.88
C PHE A 234 17.62 3.63 5.68
N ARG A 235 17.65 4.10 6.94
CA ARG A 235 16.48 4.14 7.83
C ARG A 235 15.46 5.18 7.41
N GLU A 236 15.88 6.29 6.83
CA GLU A 236 14.99 7.30 6.30
C GLU A 236 14.13 6.72 5.18
N LEU A 237 14.74 6.08 4.17
CA LEU A 237 14.00 5.39 3.10
C LEU A 237 13.13 4.24 3.64
N GLN A 238 13.54 3.54 4.70
CA GLN A 238 12.67 2.56 5.35
C GLN A 238 11.45 3.18 6.02
N THR A 239 11.60 4.36 6.61
CA THR A 239 10.52 5.09 7.26
C THR A 239 9.52 5.60 6.24
N ILE A 240 10.01 6.09 5.10
CA ILE A 240 9.18 6.47 3.95
C ILE A 240 8.41 5.25 3.44
N HIS A 241 9.10 4.13 3.19
CA HIS A 241 8.45 2.90 2.71
C HIS A 241 7.38 2.39 3.68
N TRP A 242 7.59 2.49 5.00
CA TRP A 242 6.59 2.13 6.01
C TRP A 242 5.26 2.89 5.86
N GLY A 243 5.26 4.03 5.18
CA GLY A 243 4.06 4.76 4.79
C GLY A 243 3.06 3.92 4.01
N ILE A 244 3.49 3.08 3.06
CA ILE A 244 2.58 2.21 2.29
C ILE A 244 1.92 1.14 3.17
N GLU A 245 2.66 0.59 4.15
CA GLU A 245 2.13 -0.39 5.10
C GLU A 245 1.06 0.24 6.01
N CYS A 246 1.31 1.47 6.48
CA CYS A 246 0.33 2.25 7.25
C CYS A 246 -0.91 2.57 6.40
N TYR A 247 -0.73 2.94 5.15
CA TYR A 247 -1.81 3.16 4.19
C TYR A 247 -2.67 1.90 3.98
N HIS A 248 -2.07 0.73 3.72
CA HIS A 248 -2.83 -0.52 3.56
C HIS A 248 -3.61 -0.88 4.82
N ARG A 249 -3.04 -0.63 6.00
CA ARG A 249 -3.72 -0.81 7.28
C ARG A 249 -4.93 0.13 7.40
N ALA A 250 -4.75 1.40 7.10
CA ALA A 250 -5.82 2.41 7.12
C ALA A 250 -6.94 2.08 6.12
N LEU A 251 -6.61 1.65 4.90
CA LEU A 251 -7.61 1.21 3.92
C LEU A 251 -8.52 0.11 4.45
N LYS A 252 -7.93 -0.91 5.07
CA LYS A 252 -8.67 -2.06 5.61
C LYS A 252 -9.52 -1.67 6.82
N GLN A 253 -8.97 -0.88 7.73
CA GLN A 253 -9.61 -0.56 9.01
C GLN A 253 -10.62 0.59 8.90
N LEU A 254 -10.27 1.64 8.14
CA LEU A 254 -10.99 2.91 8.08
C LEU A 254 -11.85 3.02 6.81
N CYS A 255 -11.33 2.60 5.65
CA CYS A 255 -11.96 2.86 4.36
C CYS A 255 -12.85 1.71 3.85
N GLY A 256 -13.10 0.70 4.68
CA GLY A 256 -14.02 -0.40 4.36
C GLY A 256 -13.54 -1.32 3.23
N LEU A 257 -12.25 -1.35 2.91
CA LEU A 257 -11.70 -2.13 1.79
C LEU A 257 -12.10 -3.62 1.86
N SER A 258 -12.07 -4.21 3.05
CA SER A 258 -12.41 -5.64 3.23
C SER A 258 -13.90 -5.89 3.46
N LYS A 259 -14.71 -4.85 3.68
CA LYS A 259 -16.06 -4.97 4.25
C LYS A 259 -17.17 -5.25 3.22
N PHE A 260 -16.89 -5.14 1.92
CA PHE A 260 -17.90 -5.36 0.89
C PHE A 260 -18.28 -6.84 0.68
N GLN A 261 -19.52 -7.05 0.23
CA GLN A 261 -20.11 -8.36 -0.05
C GLN A 261 -20.53 -8.55 -1.53
N VAL A 262 -20.25 -7.56 -2.39
CA VAL A 262 -20.54 -7.64 -3.83
C VAL A 262 -19.75 -8.78 -4.49
N ARG A 263 -20.36 -9.42 -5.50
CA ARG A 263 -19.89 -10.71 -6.07
C ARG A 263 -19.45 -10.65 -7.53
N THR A 264 -19.72 -9.56 -8.22
CA THR A 264 -19.32 -9.37 -9.63
C THR A 264 -18.03 -8.58 -9.71
N THR A 265 -17.11 -8.92 -10.62
CA THR A 265 -15.85 -8.18 -10.81
C THR A 265 -16.08 -6.67 -10.92
N LYS A 266 -17.03 -6.22 -11.75
CA LYS A 266 -17.29 -4.78 -11.94
C LYS A 266 -17.57 -4.05 -10.62
N ALA A 267 -18.52 -4.55 -9.84
CA ALA A 267 -18.82 -3.98 -8.52
C ALA A 267 -17.65 -4.05 -7.53
N ILE A 268 -16.83 -5.11 -7.60
CA ILE A 268 -15.63 -5.26 -6.76
C ILE A 268 -14.61 -4.17 -7.09
N VAL A 269 -14.31 -3.97 -8.38
CA VAL A 269 -13.38 -2.94 -8.87
C VAL A 269 -13.84 -1.56 -8.41
N THR A 270 -15.11 -1.22 -8.64
CA THR A 270 -15.68 0.07 -8.24
C THR A 270 -15.65 0.27 -6.72
N HIS A 271 -15.99 -0.75 -5.93
CA HIS A 271 -15.90 -0.65 -4.47
C HIS A 271 -14.47 -0.38 -4.00
N ILE A 272 -13.49 -1.11 -4.54
CA ILE A 272 -12.08 -0.92 -4.17
C ILE A 272 -11.65 0.51 -4.52
N PHE A 273 -12.01 1.02 -5.70
CA PHE A 273 -11.73 2.41 -6.07
C PHE A 273 -12.36 3.41 -5.09
N CYS A 274 -13.61 3.22 -4.67
CA CYS A 274 -14.23 4.06 -3.65
C CYS A 274 -13.48 4.03 -2.31
N SER A 275 -12.97 2.86 -1.89
CA SER A 275 -12.13 2.75 -0.70
C SER A 275 -10.80 3.49 -0.84
N LEU A 276 -10.17 3.46 -2.02
CA LEU A 276 -8.95 4.21 -2.34
C LEU A 276 -9.20 5.72 -2.25
N ARG A 277 -10.27 6.20 -2.87
CA ARG A 277 -10.69 7.61 -2.81
C ARG A 277 -10.99 8.06 -1.39
N ALA A 278 -11.69 7.23 -0.60
CA ALA A 278 -11.96 7.54 0.80
C ALA A 278 -10.68 7.75 1.61
N PHE A 279 -9.64 6.95 1.36
CA PHE A 279 -8.33 7.19 1.96
C PHE A 279 -7.71 8.52 1.49
N CYS A 280 -7.73 8.80 0.18
CA CYS A 280 -7.19 10.05 -0.35
C CYS A 280 -7.85 11.27 0.31
N GLN A 281 -9.16 11.24 0.51
CA GLN A 281 -9.87 12.32 1.21
C GLN A 281 -9.43 12.46 2.68
N LEU A 282 -9.27 11.35 3.41
CA LEU A 282 -8.73 11.38 4.78
C LEU A 282 -7.32 11.96 4.84
N GLU A 283 -6.49 11.60 3.88
CA GLU A 283 -5.12 12.10 3.81
C GLU A 283 -5.05 13.57 3.39
N LEU A 284 -5.95 14.04 2.52
CA LEU A 284 -6.09 15.46 2.20
C LEU A 284 -6.52 16.26 3.43
N MET A 285 -7.42 15.73 4.26
CA MET A 285 -7.80 16.36 5.53
C MET A 285 -6.60 16.44 6.48
N ARG A 286 -5.73 15.42 6.52
CA ARG A 286 -4.49 15.44 7.33
C ARG A 286 -3.50 16.48 6.80
N ILE A 287 -3.24 16.50 5.50
CA ILE A 287 -2.33 17.46 4.85
C ILE A 287 -2.80 18.90 5.06
N LYS A 288 -4.12 19.13 5.04
CA LYS A 288 -4.73 20.44 5.30
C LYS A 288 -4.87 20.77 6.80
N ALA A 289 -4.30 19.94 7.68
CA ALA A 289 -4.40 20.07 9.13
C ALA A 289 -5.85 20.16 9.68
N THR A 290 -6.82 19.63 8.93
CA THR A 290 -8.23 19.52 9.37
C THR A 290 -8.42 18.40 10.39
N ILE A 291 -7.58 17.37 10.31
CA ILE A 291 -7.50 16.29 11.30
C ILE A 291 -6.04 16.04 11.67
N GLU A 292 -5.80 15.67 12.92
CA GLU A 292 -4.45 15.31 13.39
C GLU A 292 -3.99 13.97 12.80
N SER A 293 -4.88 12.97 12.78
CA SER A 293 -4.60 11.65 12.22
C SER A 293 -5.88 10.98 11.71
N TRP A 294 -5.74 10.01 10.80
CA TRP A 294 -6.89 9.25 10.31
C TRP A 294 -7.63 8.50 11.42
N TYR A 295 -6.89 8.03 12.42
CA TYR A 295 -7.43 7.24 13.54
C TYR A 295 -8.07 8.11 14.62
N SER A 296 -7.59 9.33 14.86
CA SER A 296 -8.23 10.25 15.80
C SER A 296 -9.63 10.62 15.33
N LEU A 297 -9.81 10.89 14.02
CA LEU A 297 -11.13 11.15 13.45
C LEU A 297 -12.11 9.98 13.71
N GLN A 298 -11.69 8.74 13.47
CA GLN A 298 -12.55 7.57 13.77
C GLN A 298 -12.92 7.51 15.25
N ARG A 299 -11.93 7.71 16.14
CA ARG A 299 -12.13 7.67 17.58
C ARG A 299 -13.10 8.76 18.04
N GLU A 300 -12.90 9.99 17.59
CA GLU A 300 -13.74 11.15 17.93
C GLU A 300 -15.20 10.96 17.49
N LEU A 301 -15.41 10.53 16.24
CA LEU A 301 -16.76 10.21 15.75
C LEU A 301 -17.42 9.11 16.57
N SER A 302 -16.67 8.07 16.93
CA SER A 302 -17.20 6.94 17.72
C SER A 302 -17.54 7.37 19.15
N LEU A 303 -16.69 8.18 19.79
CA LEU A 303 -16.91 8.70 21.13
C LEU A 303 -18.12 9.63 21.18
N LYS A 304 -18.28 10.49 20.16
CA LYS A 304 -19.43 11.39 20.06
C LYS A 304 -20.74 10.61 20.01
N VAL A 305 -20.83 9.64 19.09
CA VAL A 305 -22.03 8.79 18.95
C VAL A 305 -22.31 8.00 20.23
N ALA A 306 -21.29 7.39 20.84
CA ALA A 306 -21.46 6.64 22.08
C ALA A 306 -21.95 7.54 23.23
N ARG A 307 -21.40 8.76 23.36
CA ARG A 307 -21.81 9.73 24.37
C ARG A 307 -23.25 10.20 24.16
N GLU A 308 -23.62 10.58 22.95
CA GLU A 308 -24.98 11.02 22.62
C GLU A 308 -26.01 9.93 22.94
N PHE A 309 -25.74 8.69 22.54
CA PHE A 309 -26.60 7.54 22.87
C PHE A 309 -26.75 7.33 24.39
N ILE A 310 -25.63 7.36 25.15
CA ILE A 310 -25.68 7.19 26.60
C ILE A 310 -26.49 8.32 27.26
N LEU A 311 -26.29 9.57 26.84
CA LEU A 311 -27.02 10.71 27.39
C LEU A 311 -28.52 10.66 27.06
N GLU A 312 -28.88 10.22 25.86
CA GLU A 312 -30.28 10.01 25.47
C GLU A 312 -30.96 8.94 26.33
N GLN A 313 -30.28 7.83 26.61
CA GLN A 313 -30.82 6.75 27.45
C GLN A 313 -30.83 7.07 28.95
N LEU A 314 -29.94 7.95 29.41
CA LEU A 314 -29.89 8.42 30.81
C LEU A 314 -30.82 9.61 31.07
N SER A 315 -31.32 10.28 30.03
CA SER A 315 -32.32 11.33 30.19
C SER A 315 -33.60 10.69 30.73
N PRO A 316 -34.14 11.16 31.88
CA PRO A 316 -35.34 10.56 32.44
C PRO A 316 -36.44 10.64 31.40
N THR A 317 -36.94 9.49 30.96
CA THR A 317 -38.11 9.37 30.11
C THR A 317 -39.21 10.22 30.74
N ASN A 318 -39.72 11.21 30.00
CA ASN A 318 -40.85 12.02 30.43
C ASN A 318 -41.89 11.13 31.11
N SER A 319 -42.11 11.43 32.40
CA SER A 319 -43.31 11.17 33.17
C SER A 319 -44.36 10.30 32.46
N LEU A 320 -44.47 9.06 32.95
CA LEU A 320 -45.74 8.33 32.92
C LEU A 320 -46.82 9.28 33.45
N THR A 321 -47.62 9.81 32.52
CA THR A 321 -48.88 10.47 32.82
C THR A 321 -49.85 9.37 33.22
N ALA A 322 -50.12 9.29 34.53
CA ALA A 322 -51.23 8.57 35.12
C ALA A 322 -52.21 9.58 35.72
#